data_AF-A0A645HJI6-F1
#
_entry.id   AF-A0A645HJI6-F1
#
_cell.length_a   1.000
_cell.length_b   1.000
_cell.length_c   1.000
_cell.angle_alpha   90.00
_cell.angle_beta   90.00
_cell.angle_gamma   90.00
#
_symmetry.space_group_name_H-M   'P 1'
#
loop_
_entity.id
_entity.type
_entity.pdbx_description
1 polymer ?
#
loop_
_entity_poly.entity_id
_entity_poly.type
_entity_poly.pdbx_seq_one_letter_code
_entity_poly.pdbx_strand_id
1 'polypeptide(L)'
;MLSFTSYTKIGLRLAVFLGGLAGLISILIGFVYLILKLLMWDRFSAGQAPMMIGIFFIGAVQLFFIGLLGEYILNINNRIINRPLVIEQERINFDERASAQKQHDNSYEKTIA
;
A
#
# COMPACT_ATOMS: atom_id res chain seq x y z
N MET A 1 -21.98 1.00 6.97
CA MET A 1 -21.23 2.11 6.35
C MET A 1 -19.90 1.55 5.83
N LEU A 2 -19.78 1.18 4.55
CA LEU A 2 -18.59 0.42 4.06
C LEU A 2 -18.04 0.91 2.70
N SER A 3 -18.48 2.06 2.20
CA SER A 3 -18.28 2.37 0.77
C SER A 3 -17.05 3.23 0.43
N PHE A 4 -16.48 4.01 1.35
CA PHE A 4 -15.39 4.93 1.00
C PHE A 4 -13.98 4.36 1.24
N THR A 5 -13.77 3.55 2.27
CA THR A 5 -12.43 3.06 2.65
C THR A 5 -12.05 1.72 2.03
N SER A 6 -13.00 0.84 1.70
CA SER A 6 -12.69 -0.52 1.20
C SER A 6 -12.42 -0.61 -0.31
N TYR A 7 -12.75 0.39 -1.12
CA TYR A 7 -12.57 0.35 -2.58
C TYR A 7 -11.67 1.43 -3.16
N THR A 8 -11.24 2.40 -2.35
CA THR A 8 -10.49 3.57 -2.82
C THR A 8 -8.99 3.30 -2.87
N LYS A 9 -8.57 2.36 -3.73
CA LYS A 9 -7.15 2.23 -4.14
C LYS A 9 -6.64 3.53 -4.77
N ILE A 10 -7.54 4.28 -5.42
CA ILE A 10 -7.23 5.54 -6.09
C ILE A 10 -6.71 6.61 -5.12
N GLY A 11 -7.33 6.77 -3.95
CA GLY A 11 -6.96 7.85 -3.01
C GLY A 11 -5.56 7.68 -2.41
N LEU A 12 -5.21 6.46 -2.02
CA LEU A 12 -3.86 6.15 -1.52
C LEU A 12 -2.80 6.29 -2.61
N ARG A 13 -3.09 5.80 -3.83
CA ARG A 13 -2.17 5.91 -4.95
C ARG A 13 -1.95 7.37 -5.36
N LEU A 14 -2.97 8.21 -5.23
CA LEU A 14 -2.86 9.65 -5.43
C LEU A 14 -1.93 10.29 -4.40
N ALA A 15 -1.99 9.89 -3.12
CA ALA A 15 -1.08 10.40 -2.09
C ALA A 15 0.40 10.04 -2.37
N VAL A 16 0.67 8.82 -2.84
CA VAL A 16 2.02 8.42 -3.28
C VAL A 16 2.49 9.27 -4.46
N PHE A 17 1.65 9.44 -5.48
CA PHE A 17 1.99 10.25 -6.66
C PHE A 17 2.20 11.73 -6.32
N LEU A 18 1.33 12.30 -5.49
CA LEU A 18 1.43 13.70 -5.05
C LEU A 18 2.65 13.92 -4.17
N GLY A 19 2.90 13.04 -3.19
CA GLY A 19 4.08 13.10 -2.34
C GLY A 19 5.37 12.94 -3.15
N GLY A 20 5.41 12.00 -4.09
CA GLY A 20 6.56 11.79 -4.97
C GLY A 20 6.81 12.99 -5.89
N LEU A 21 5.77 13.52 -6.55
CA LEU A 21 5.89 14.68 -7.43
C LEU A 21 6.29 15.94 -6.66
N ALA A 22 5.66 16.21 -5.51
CA ALA A 22 6.02 17.33 -4.65
C ALA A 22 7.47 17.21 -4.13
N GLY A 23 7.92 16.00 -3.80
CA GLY A 23 9.29 15.74 -3.36
C GLY A 23 10.31 16.00 -4.48
N LEU A 24 10.02 15.55 -5.71
CA LEU A 24 10.83 15.83 -6.90
C LEU A 24 10.95 17.33 -7.16
N ILE A 25 9.83 18.06 -7.13
CA ILE A 25 9.80 19.51 -7.32
C ILE A 25 10.60 20.22 -6.22
N SER A 26 10.45 19.78 -4.97
CA SER A 26 11.15 20.36 -3.83
C SER A 26 12.68 20.16 -3.93
N ILE A 27 13.14 18.97 -4.33
CA ILE A 27 14.56 18.71 -4.60
C ILE A 27 15.07 19.62 -5.72
N LEU A 28 14.32 19.75 -6.82
CA LEU A 28 14.73 20.54 -7.98
C LEU A 28 14.85 22.03 -7.62
N ILE A 29 13.88 22.57 -6.89
CA ILE A 29 13.93 23.94 -6.35
C ILE A 29 15.10 24.12 -5.37
N GLY A 30 15.33 23.16 -4.49
CA GLY A 30 16.46 23.17 -3.55
C GLY A 30 17.81 23.18 -4.28
N PHE A 31 17.93 22.41 -5.35
CA PHE A 31 19.15 22.36 -6.16
C PHE A 31 19.40 23.67 -6.91
N VAL A 32 18.36 24.25 -7.52
CA VAL A 32 18.44 25.58 -8.15
C VAL A 32 18.82 26.64 -7.13
N TYR A 33 18.20 26.63 -5.95
CA TYR A 33 18.52 27.56 -4.87
C TYR A 33 19.99 27.41 -4.42
N LEU A 34 20.48 26.18 -4.31
CA LEU A 34 21.88 25.90 -3.97
C LEU A 34 22.83 26.51 -5.02
N ILE A 35 22.57 26.31 -6.32
CA ILE A 35 23.37 26.90 -7.39
C ILE A 35 23.37 28.43 -7.31
N LEU A 36 22.19 29.05 -7.14
CA LEU A 36 22.06 30.50 -7.04
C LEU A 36 22.79 31.06 -5.81
N LYS A 37 22.73 30.36 -4.67
CA LYS A 37 23.46 30.75 -3.46
C LYS A 37 24.98 30.65 -3.66
N LEU A 38 25.47 29.67 -4.42
CA LEU A 38 26.89 29.56 -4.76
C LEU A 38 27.33 30.67 -5.72
N LEU A 39 26.51 31.05 -6.70
CA LEU A 39 26.85 32.11 -7.66
C LEU A 39 26.72 33.52 -7.07
N MET A 40 25.76 33.74 -6.18
CA MET A 40 25.38 35.05 -5.64
C MET A 40 25.44 35.07 -4.11
N TRP A 41 26.60 34.71 -3.57
CA TRP A 41 26.83 34.49 -2.14
C TRP A 41 26.31 35.61 -1.23
N ASP A 42 26.56 36.87 -1.60
CA ASP A 42 26.19 38.05 -0.80
C ASP A 42 24.73 38.51 -0.97
N ARG A 43 24.06 38.16 -2.08
CA ARG A 43 22.67 38.62 -2.32
C ARG A 43 21.64 37.63 -1.81
N PHE A 44 21.98 36.35 -1.76
CA PHE A 44 21.05 35.32 -1.30
C PHE A 44 21.18 35.11 0.20
N SER A 45 20.22 35.59 0.98
CA SER A 45 20.21 35.36 2.44
C SER A 45 20.00 33.87 2.75
N ALA A 46 20.90 33.29 3.53
CA ALA A 46 20.74 31.95 4.08
C ALA A 46 19.82 32.02 5.30
N GLY A 47 18.70 31.29 5.27
CA GLY A 47 17.75 31.27 6.38
C GLY A 47 16.37 30.79 5.95
N GLN A 48 15.47 31.75 5.69
CA GLN A 48 14.04 31.46 5.52
C GLN A 48 13.71 30.64 4.28
N ALA A 49 14.31 30.97 3.13
CA ALA A 49 14.07 30.25 1.88
C ALA A 49 14.50 28.77 1.94
N PRO A 50 15.74 28.42 2.32
CA PRO A 50 16.16 27.02 2.40
C PRO A 50 15.46 26.27 3.53
N MET A 51 15.08 26.92 4.64
CA MET A 51 14.24 26.29 5.67
C MET A 51 12.86 25.91 5.11
N MET A 52 12.18 26.82 4.39
CA MET A 52 10.89 26.51 3.79
C MET A 52 10.99 25.35 2.79
N ILE A 53 12.02 25.37 1.93
CA ILE A 53 12.27 24.27 0.98
C ILE A 53 12.44 22.94 1.73
N GLY A 54 13.22 22.93 2.82
CA GLY A 54 13.41 21.75 3.66
C GLY A 54 12.11 21.24 4.31
N ILE A 55 11.25 22.14 4.80
CA ILE A 55 9.95 21.76 5.37
C ILE A 55 9.04 21.13 4.31
N PHE A 56 8.96 21.73 3.12
CA PHE A 56 8.17 21.16 2.02
C PHE A 56 8.71 19.81 1.56
N PHE A 57 10.04 19.63 1.55
CA PHE A 57 10.67 18.36 1.23
C PHE A 57 10.27 17.27 2.24
N ILE A 58 10.40 17.55 3.54
CA ILE A 58 10.00 16.63 4.61
C ILE A 58 8.50 16.32 4.50
N GLY A 59 7.65 17.33 4.26
CA GLY A 59 6.20 17.13 4.09
C GLY A 59 5.85 16.23 2.90
N ALA A 60 6.56 16.39 1.78
CA ALA A 60 6.38 15.54 0.61
C ALA A 60 6.79 14.09 0.88
N VAL A 61 7.92 13.89 1.57
CA VAL A 61 8.37 12.55 2.00
C VAL A 61 7.36 11.91 2.96
N GLN A 62 6.83 12.66 3.92
CA GLN A 62 5.79 12.18 4.83
C GLN A 62 4.53 11.74 4.08
N LEU A 63 4.03 12.55 3.14
CA LEU A 63 2.87 12.19 2.30
C LEU A 63 3.13 10.94 1.47
N PHE A 64 4.33 10.80 0.91
CA PHE A 64 4.74 9.63 0.15
C PHE A 64 4.67 8.35 1.01
N PHE A 65 5.25 8.39 2.21
CA PHE A 65 5.21 7.25 3.14
C PHE A 65 3.80 6.93 3.65
N ILE A 66 2.95 7.93 3.90
CA ILE A 66 1.54 7.72 4.27
C ILE A 66 0.79 7.00 3.14
N GLY A 67 1.03 7.39 1.89
CA GLY A 67 0.46 6.69 0.73
C GLY A 67 0.89 5.22 0.65
N LEU A 68 2.17 4.93 0.85
CA LEU A 68 2.71 3.56 0.88
C LEU A 68 2.12 2.73 2.04
N LEU A 69 2.09 3.29 3.25
CA LEU A 69 1.49 2.64 4.42
C LEU A 69 0.01 2.35 4.19
N GLY A 70 -0.70 3.27 3.56
CA GLY A 70 -2.07 3.04 3.17
C GLY A 70 -2.21 1.82 2.25
N GLU A 71 -1.41 1.71 1.19
CA GLU A 71 -1.50 0.58 0.25
C GLU A 71 -1.21 -0.75 0.95
N TYR A 72 -0.27 -0.73 1.88
CA TYR A 72 0.03 -1.88 2.74
C TYR A 72 -1.16 -2.27 3.64
N ILE A 73 -1.77 -1.31 4.34
CA ILE A 73 -2.94 -1.56 5.20
C ILE A 73 -4.13 -2.09 4.38
N LEU A 74 -4.36 -1.56 3.18
CA LEU A 74 -5.43 -2.03 2.29
C LEU A 74 -5.20 -3.49 1.85
N ASN A 75 -3.95 -3.87 1.56
CA ASN A 75 -3.60 -5.25 1.26
C ASN A 75 -3.79 -6.19 2.47
N ILE A 76 -3.47 -5.72 3.68
CA ILE A 76 -3.74 -6.48 4.91
C ILE A 76 -5.25 -6.68 5.10
N ASN A 77 -6.05 -5.62 4.94
CA ASN A 77 -7.49 -5.70 5.09
C ASN A 77 -8.10 -6.74 4.14
N ASN A 78 -7.64 -6.77 2.88
CA ASN A 78 -8.06 -7.78 1.90
C ASN A 78 -7.67 -9.22 2.28
N ARG A 79 -6.56 -9.43 3.02
CA ARG A 79 -6.15 -10.75 3.50
C ARG A 79 -6.89 -11.19 4.76
N ILE A 80 -7.25 -10.24 5.63
CA ILE A 80 -8.00 -10.52 6.87
C ILE A 80 -9.47 -10.84 6.53
N ILE A 81 -10.04 -10.16 5.54
CA ILE A 81 -11.37 -10.50 5.03
C ILE A 81 -11.23 -11.80 4.20
N ASN A 82 -11.33 -12.96 4.87
CA ASN A 82 -11.50 -14.26 4.24
C ASN A 82 -12.81 -14.26 3.44
N ARG A 83 -12.80 -13.73 2.21
CA ARG A 83 -13.92 -13.91 1.29
C ARG A 83 -13.89 -15.38 0.84
N PRO A 84 -14.88 -16.22 1.22
CA PRO A 84 -14.96 -17.56 0.69
C PRO A 84 -15.05 -17.46 -0.84
N LEU A 85 -14.15 -18.18 -1.54
CA LEU A 85 -14.03 -18.12 -3.01
C LEU A 85 -15.33 -18.54 -3.71
N VAL A 86 -16.12 -19.36 -3.03
CA VAL A 86 -17.43 -19.85 -3.45
C VAL A 86 -18.27 -20.12 -2.20
N ILE A 87 -19.55 -19.78 -2.27
CA ILE A 87 -20.56 -20.19 -1.31
C ILE A 87 -21.42 -21.21 -2.05
N GLU A 88 -21.27 -22.49 -1.73
CA GLU A 88 -22.13 -23.53 -2.30
C GLU A 88 -23.51 -23.43 -1.67
N GLN A 89 -24.54 -23.16 -2.48
CA GLN A 89 -25.92 -23.08 -1.99
C GLN A 89 -26.53 -24.48 -1.82
N GLU A 90 -26.21 -25.41 -2.73
CA GLU A 90 -26.66 -26.81 -2.69
C GLU A 90 -25.71 -27.66 -3.55
N ARG A 91 -25.35 -28.86 -3.08
CA ARG A 91 -24.64 -29.87 -3.89
C ARG A 91 -25.64 -30.87 -4.44
N ILE A 92 -25.93 -30.79 -5.74
CA ILE A 92 -26.77 -31.76 -6.45
C ILE A 92 -25.84 -32.67 -7.28
N ASN A 93 -26.06 -33.99 -7.24
CA ASN A 93 -25.30 -35.00 -8.01
C ASN A 93 -23.85 -35.32 -7.55
N PHE A 94 -23.43 -34.89 -6.35
CA PHE A 94 -22.21 -35.44 -5.75
C PHE A 94 -22.55 -36.76 -5.08
N ASP A 95 -22.31 -37.88 -5.75
CA ASP A 95 -22.48 -39.22 -5.18
C ASP A 95 -21.71 -39.33 -3.85
N GLU A 96 -22.43 -39.63 -2.76
CA GLU A 96 -21.89 -39.86 -1.40
C GLU A 96 -20.78 -40.93 -1.36
N ARG A 97 -20.65 -41.73 -2.43
CA ARG A 97 -19.65 -42.79 -2.57
C ARG A 97 -18.22 -42.27 -2.55
N ALA A 98 -17.95 -41.06 -3.04
CA ALA A 98 -16.58 -40.49 -3.03
C ALA A 98 -16.11 -40.09 -1.63
N SER A 99 -17.05 -39.76 -0.73
CA SER A 99 -16.78 -39.39 0.67
C SER A 99 -16.58 -40.62 1.56
N ALA A 100 -17.36 -41.68 1.31
CA ALA A 100 -17.25 -42.95 2.00
C ALA A 100 -15.96 -43.71 1.64
N GLN A 101 -15.51 -43.63 0.38
CA GLN A 101 -14.27 -44.28 -0.07
C GLN A 101 -13.03 -43.68 0.62
N LYS A 102 -12.98 -42.35 0.79
CA LYS A 102 -11.86 -41.65 1.47
C LYS A 102 -11.80 -41.91 2.97
N GLN A 103 -12.93 -42.18 3.62
CA GLN A 103 -12.97 -42.56 5.04
C GLN A 103 -12.58 -44.02 5.27
N HIS A 104 -12.91 -44.92 4.33
CA HIS A 104 -12.46 -46.31 4.39
C HIS A 104 -10.95 -46.44 4.17
N ASP A 105 -10.39 -45.76 3.16
CA ASP A 105 -8.96 -45.84 2.82
C ASP A 105 -8.05 -45.33 3.96
N ASN A 106 -8.42 -44.21 4.58
CA ASN A 106 -7.68 -43.61 5.70
C ASN A 106 -7.78 -44.40 7.02
N SER A 107 -8.75 -45.33 7.12
CA SER A 107 -8.92 -46.22 8.28
C SER A 107 -8.00 -47.45 8.18
N TYR A 108 -7.74 -47.94 6.97
CA TYR A 108 -6.81 -49.05 6.74
C TYR A 108 -5.35 -48.65 6.89
N GLU A 109 -4.96 -47.45 6.43
CA GLU A 109 -3.59 -46.95 6.59
C GLU A 109 -3.20 -46.75 8.06
N LYS A 110 -4.15 -46.35 8.91
CA LYS A 110 -3.94 -46.16 10.35
C LYS A 110 -3.94 -47.46 11.18
N THR A 111 -4.35 -48.59 10.58
CA THR A 111 -4.36 -49.91 11.23
C THR A 111 -3.09 -50.73 10.91
N ILE A 112 -2.35 -50.33 9.86
CA ILE A 112 -1.14 -51.03 9.38
C ILE A 112 0.15 -50.35 9.90
N ALA A 113 0.07 -49.16 10.49
CA ALA A 113 1.15 -48.45 11.18
C ALA A 113 1.08 -48.65 12.70
#